data_AF-A0A6L6AB77-F1
#
_entry.id   AF-A0A6L6AB77-F1
#
_cell.length_a   1.000
_cell.length_b   1.000
_cell.length_c   1.000
_cell.angle_alpha   90.00
_cell.angle_beta   90.00
_cell.angle_gamma   90.00
#
_symmetry.space_group_name_H-M   'P 1'
#
loop_
_entity.id
_entity.type
_entity.pdbx_description
1 polymer ?
#
loop_
_entity_poly.entity_id
_entity_poly.type
_entity_poly.pdbx_seq_one_letter_code
_entity_poly.pdbx_strand_id
1 'polypeptide(L)'
;MSKSLKERSILLAAVGYFCAAVFHVPDNYFEHVFDRTAPLQFLTLALLASLFAIAIALNPSRFNFSKKANYGLFALAAFGLISVALSGNPIGSLFGDSGRFAGFLSLAALVIVAIFHSQFKIQAFRKLLLLYIATVEVVALIGIIQHFEWLTFPGAGGVSSTLGNTDFFAAYLGTTFPLIFLLAINGSKRLRILLGGAAILNFIAIYFAGPLQAYVDIAFTVFGVAIYLVRKKIHRFQWTLNARTFLATAGVVIWAEFIFLMPFLGNMVPVLGNDIQVQIRGNFWIAGIKQFFAHPFFGVGPDQYGNYYEQYRTLSDLKNYPDILSNDAHSASVQTLATLGIFGTLALLFLLTLLIRSILIMWDRRIFDRRILFAFSLFIFTYLTNSFVSPIILVNKYLFWAVGGFLVGQVYRNRKKISPRALNVRVAALTSSSVLVVASLLFIQGQWNYMTHIEKYASNNQAVIDYTPSPVLPCFMYFDAEALMLNNQGNQVVLDLASKELASNPRCVSANLVFAKYAVAMGDTESLKKYAYQLHEIAPARGKSIEYGMYYATKVADQSLFDAISKIMKELNLIYVPGTTS
;
A
#
# COMPACT_ATOMS: atom_id res chain seq x y z
N MET A 1 -6.76 29.38 -23.16
CA MET A 1 -7.31 28.97 -21.85
C MET A 1 -7.38 30.21 -21.00
N SER A 2 -8.55 30.55 -20.44
CA SER A 2 -8.65 31.65 -19.47
C SER A 2 -7.82 31.29 -18.24
N LYS A 3 -7.03 32.24 -17.73
CA LYS A 3 -6.10 32.08 -16.60
C LYS A 3 -6.76 31.34 -15.39
N SER A 4 -8.01 31.68 -15.11
CA SER A 4 -8.89 31.11 -14.08
C SER A 4 -8.96 29.57 -14.05
N LEU A 5 -9.08 28.89 -15.19
CA LEU A 5 -9.33 27.43 -15.17
C LEU A 5 -8.08 26.60 -14.82
N LYS A 6 -6.86 27.14 -15.03
CA LYS A 6 -5.61 26.51 -14.55
C LYS A 6 -5.46 26.66 -13.05
N GLU A 7 -5.81 27.85 -12.54
CA GLU A 7 -5.71 28.16 -11.11
C GLU A 7 -6.64 27.25 -10.31
N ARG A 8 -7.86 27.00 -10.80
CA ARG A 8 -8.80 26.03 -10.20
C ARG A 8 -8.23 24.60 -10.13
N SER A 9 -7.61 24.09 -11.21
CA SER A 9 -7.04 22.73 -11.20
C SER A 9 -5.81 22.60 -10.27
N ILE A 10 -4.99 23.64 -10.14
CA ILE A 10 -3.88 23.66 -9.19
C ILE A 10 -4.43 23.66 -7.77
N LEU A 11 -5.42 24.52 -7.48
CA LEU A 11 -6.03 24.61 -6.16
C LEU A 11 -6.69 23.29 -5.76
N LEU A 12 -7.47 22.69 -6.65
CA LEU A 12 -8.11 21.38 -6.40
C LEU A 12 -7.08 20.30 -6.01
N ALA A 13 -5.98 20.21 -6.76
CA ALA A 13 -4.96 19.22 -6.48
C ALA A 13 -4.17 19.50 -5.20
N ALA A 14 -3.87 20.78 -4.92
CA ALA A 14 -3.16 21.19 -3.72
C ALA A 14 -4.00 20.97 -2.46
N VAL A 15 -5.25 21.45 -2.44
CA VAL A 15 -6.18 21.26 -1.32
C VAL A 15 -6.48 19.78 -1.14
N GLY A 16 -6.72 19.04 -2.22
CA GLY A 16 -6.95 17.60 -2.15
C GLY A 16 -5.78 16.84 -1.52
N TYR A 17 -4.55 17.13 -1.92
CA TYR A 17 -3.37 16.53 -1.33
C TYR A 17 -3.18 16.92 0.14
N PHE A 18 -3.43 18.18 0.48
CA PHE A 18 -3.43 18.64 1.87
C PHE A 18 -4.42 17.85 2.72
N CYS A 19 -5.67 17.71 2.27
CA CYS A 19 -6.68 16.92 2.97
C CYS A 19 -6.24 15.45 3.11
N ALA A 20 -5.71 14.84 2.05
CA ALA A 20 -5.27 13.44 2.10
C ALA A 20 -4.10 13.22 3.08
N ALA A 21 -3.21 14.20 3.22
CA ALA A 21 -2.03 14.09 4.09
C ALA A 21 -2.31 14.47 5.56
N VAL A 22 -3.21 15.43 5.80
CA VAL A 22 -3.37 16.08 7.12
C VAL A 22 -4.66 15.65 7.83
N PHE A 23 -5.72 15.28 7.09
CA PHE A 23 -6.95 14.85 7.74
C PHE A 23 -6.70 13.56 8.50
N HIS A 24 -7.16 13.55 9.76
CA HIS A 24 -7.12 12.43 10.68
C HIS A 24 -8.41 12.48 11.52
N VAL A 25 -8.77 11.33 12.10
CA VAL A 25 -9.81 11.26 13.12
C VAL A 25 -9.15 11.56 14.47
N PRO A 26 -9.57 12.59 15.21
CA PRO A 26 -8.96 12.92 16.50
C PRO A 26 -9.16 11.82 17.54
N ASP A 27 -8.21 11.70 18.47
CA ASP A 27 -8.16 10.58 19.41
C ASP A 27 -9.39 10.46 20.31
N ASN A 28 -9.98 11.60 20.68
CA ASN A 28 -11.09 11.72 21.61
C ASN A 28 -12.47 11.37 21.04
N TYR A 29 -12.60 11.08 19.74
CA TYR A 29 -13.90 10.73 19.14
C TYR A 29 -14.14 9.22 19.05
N PHE A 30 -13.08 8.42 18.85
CA PHE A 30 -13.17 6.97 18.62
C PHE A 30 -11.96 6.26 19.25
N GLU A 31 -11.84 6.36 20.57
CA GLU A 31 -10.65 5.96 21.34
C GLU A 31 -10.29 4.47 21.17
N HIS A 32 -11.27 3.61 20.96
CA HIS A 32 -11.11 2.15 20.94
C HIS A 32 -10.95 1.58 19.52
N VAL A 33 -10.94 2.44 18.49
CA VAL A 33 -10.79 2.03 17.09
C VAL A 33 -9.31 1.87 16.72
N PHE A 34 -8.95 0.68 16.26
CA PHE A 34 -7.63 0.37 15.73
C PHE A 34 -7.39 1.01 14.35
N ASP A 35 -6.20 1.59 14.15
CA ASP A 35 -5.75 2.30 12.92
C ASP A 35 -6.82 3.17 12.23
N ARG A 36 -7.00 4.38 12.77
CA ARG A 36 -7.92 5.39 12.22
C ARG A 36 -7.39 6.10 10.98
N THR A 37 -6.13 5.87 10.62
CA THR A 37 -5.45 6.64 9.57
C THR A 37 -5.67 6.02 8.21
N ALA A 38 -5.50 4.71 8.07
CA ALA A 38 -5.63 4.03 6.79
C ALA A 38 -7.04 4.18 6.15
N PRO A 39 -8.17 4.03 6.89
CA PRO A 39 -9.51 4.24 6.34
C PRO A 39 -9.69 5.65 5.74
N LEU A 40 -9.18 6.66 6.44
CA LEU A 40 -9.31 8.06 6.01
C LEU A 40 -8.42 8.39 4.82
N GLN A 41 -7.21 7.82 4.74
CA GLN A 41 -6.36 7.94 3.57
C GLN A 41 -7.01 7.32 2.33
N PHE A 42 -7.67 6.17 2.46
CA PHE A 42 -8.44 5.57 1.37
C PHE A 42 -9.59 6.48 0.93
N LEU A 43 -10.42 6.94 1.88
CA LEU A 43 -11.57 7.80 1.59
C LEU A 43 -11.17 9.12 0.93
N THR A 44 -10.16 9.81 1.47
CA THR A 44 -9.68 11.07 0.90
C THR A 44 -9.11 10.87 -0.51
N LEU A 45 -8.35 9.79 -0.75
CA LEU A 45 -7.84 9.46 -2.08
C LEU A 45 -8.99 9.14 -3.06
N ALA A 46 -9.96 8.32 -2.66
CA ALA A 46 -11.08 7.91 -3.51
C ALA A 46 -11.97 9.11 -3.88
N LEU A 47 -12.32 9.96 -2.91
CA LEU A 47 -13.10 11.18 -3.15
C LEU A 47 -12.34 12.18 -4.03
N LEU A 48 -11.05 12.39 -3.78
CA LEU A 48 -10.23 13.27 -4.61
C LEU A 48 -10.11 12.74 -6.05
N ALA A 49 -9.93 11.43 -6.23
CA ALA A 49 -9.91 10.81 -7.53
C ALA A 49 -11.25 10.94 -8.26
N SER A 50 -12.39 10.83 -7.56
CA SER A 50 -13.71 11.13 -8.11
C SER A 50 -13.80 12.57 -8.64
N LEU A 51 -13.33 13.56 -7.86
CA LEU A 51 -13.30 14.96 -8.30
C LEU A 51 -12.39 15.17 -9.52
N PHE A 52 -11.24 14.51 -9.55
CA PHE A 52 -10.36 14.53 -10.72
C PHE A 52 -10.99 13.88 -11.95
N ALA A 53 -11.71 12.77 -11.76
CA ALA A 53 -12.43 12.09 -12.84
C ALA A 53 -13.56 12.97 -13.40
N ILE A 54 -14.31 13.67 -12.55
CA ILE A 54 -15.29 14.69 -12.98
C ILE A 54 -14.57 15.79 -13.77
N ALA A 55 -13.45 16.32 -13.27
CA ALA A 55 -12.69 17.35 -13.98
C ALA A 55 -12.16 16.87 -15.36
N ILE A 56 -11.78 15.59 -15.47
CA ILE A 56 -11.42 14.93 -16.73
C ILE A 56 -12.62 14.85 -17.67
N ALA A 57 -13.79 14.42 -17.17
CA ALA A 57 -15.03 14.31 -17.94
C ALA A 57 -15.54 15.64 -18.48
N LEU A 58 -15.34 16.73 -17.73
CA LEU A 58 -15.65 18.09 -18.17
C LEU A 58 -14.73 18.58 -19.30
N ASN A 59 -13.48 18.09 -19.36
CA ASN A 59 -12.48 18.52 -20.34
C ASN A 59 -11.75 17.34 -21.02
N PRO A 60 -12.46 16.38 -21.64
CA PRO A 60 -11.90 15.08 -22.04
C PRO A 60 -10.85 15.21 -23.16
N SER A 61 -10.94 16.26 -23.99
CA SER A 61 -9.97 16.54 -25.05
C SER A 61 -8.55 16.81 -24.51
N ARG A 62 -8.41 17.18 -23.22
CA ARG A 62 -7.11 17.39 -22.58
C ARG A 62 -6.40 16.10 -22.20
N PHE A 63 -7.13 14.99 -22.13
CA PHE A 63 -6.67 13.71 -21.59
C PHE A 63 -6.67 12.64 -22.68
N ASN A 64 -6.13 13.01 -23.85
CA ASN A 64 -5.91 12.09 -24.95
C ASN A 64 -4.44 11.66 -24.97
N PHE A 65 -4.19 10.35 -24.92
CA PHE A 65 -2.83 9.79 -24.88
C PHE A 65 -2.52 8.96 -26.12
N SER A 66 -1.23 8.75 -26.36
CA SER A 66 -0.75 7.83 -27.40
C SER A 66 -1.32 6.40 -27.20
N LYS A 67 -1.36 5.61 -28.28
CA LYS A 67 -1.80 4.20 -28.20
C LYS A 67 -1.02 3.41 -27.14
N LYS A 68 0.30 3.60 -27.06
CA LYS A 68 1.18 2.94 -26.09
C LYS A 68 0.75 3.19 -24.64
N ALA A 69 0.53 4.46 -24.28
CA ALA A 69 0.08 4.81 -22.93
C ALA A 69 -1.31 4.21 -22.63
N ASN A 70 -2.24 4.25 -23.59
CA ASN A 70 -3.56 3.64 -23.41
C ASN A 70 -3.48 2.12 -23.24
N TYR A 71 -2.59 1.42 -23.97
CA TYR A 71 -2.39 -0.02 -23.81
C TYR A 71 -1.88 -0.37 -22.41
N GLY A 72 -0.94 0.40 -21.87
CA GLY A 72 -0.46 0.19 -20.50
C GLY A 72 -1.56 0.38 -19.45
N LEU A 73 -2.36 1.45 -19.58
CA LEU A 73 -3.48 1.71 -18.68
C LEU A 73 -4.57 0.63 -18.78
N PHE A 74 -4.92 0.22 -20.00
CA PHE A 74 -5.91 -0.83 -20.23
C PHE A 74 -5.43 -2.18 -19.70
N ALA A 75 -4.17 -2.56 -19.97
CA ALA A 75 -3.59 -3.80 -19.46
C ALA A 75 -3.59 -3.84 -17.93
N LEU A 76 -3.21 -2.74 -17.28
CA LEU A 76 -3.23 -2.66 -15.82
C LEU A 76 -4.65 -2.82 -15.25
N ALA A 77 -5.63 -2.13 -15.84
CA ALA A 77 -7.02 -2.23 -15.40
C ALA A 77 -7.58 -3.64 -15.65
N ALA A 78 -7.34 -4.22 -16.82
CA ALA A 78 -7.84 -5.54 -17.19
C ALA A 78 -7.24 -6.65 -16.30
N PHE A 79 -5.91 -6.69 -16.15
CA PHE A 79 -5.26 -7.69 -15.32
C PHE A 79 -5.54 -7.50 -13.83
N GLY A 80 -5.67 -6.26 -13.36
CA GLY A 80 -6.10 -5.99 -11.99
C GLY A 80 -7.53 -6.49 -11.72
N LEU A 81 -8.47 -6.27 -12.65
CA LEU A 81 -9.84 -6.79 -12.52
C LEU A 81 -9.91 -8.31 -12.62
N ILE A 82 -9.11 -8.94 -13.49
CA ILE A 82 -9.00 -10.41 -13.53
C ILE A 82 -8.44 -10.95 -12.21
N SER A 83 -7.42 -10.30 -11.65
CA SER A 83 -6.86 -10.65 -10.35
C SER A 83 -7.89 -10.53 -9.23
N VAL A 84 -8.72 -9.48 -9.21
CA VAL A 84 -9.87 -9.36 -8.29
C VAL A 84 -10.86 -10.52 -8.48
N ALA A 85 -11.24 -10.83 -9.72
CA ALA A 85 -12.24 -11.86 -10.01
C ALA A 85 -11.77 -13.28 -9.64
N LEU A 86 -10.45 -13.53 -9.71
CA LEU A 86 -9.84 -14.81 -9.36
C LEU A 86 -9.37 -14.88 -7.90
N SER A 87 -9.50 -13.79 -7.13
CA SER A 87 -9.10 -13.77 -5.73
C SER A 87 -10.03 -14.60 -4.85
N GLY A 88 -9.52 -15.08 -3.72
CA GLY A 88 -10.32 -15.77 -2.70
C GLY A 88 -11.28 -14.84 -1.93
N ASN A 89 -11.15 -13.51 -2.09
CA ASN A 89 -12.04 -12.50 -1.53
C ASN A 89 -12.15 -11.31 -2.51
N PRO A 90 -13.11 -11.30 -3.46
CA PRO A 90 -13.24 -10.24 -4.45
C PRO A 90 -13.55 -8.86 -3.87
N ILE A 91 -14.39 -8.77 -2.83
CA ILE A 91 -14.73 -7.49 -2.20
C ILE A 91 -13.53 -6.96 -1.42
N GLY A 92 -12.88 -7.81 -0.63
CA GLY A 92 -11.61 -7.47 0.03
C GLY A 92 -10.52 -7.08 -0.96
N SER A 93 -10.47 -7.68 -2.15
CA SER A 93 -9.54 -7.29 -3.22
C SER A 93 -9.85 -5.93 -3.87
N LEU A 94 -11.11 -5.48 -3.84
CA LEU A 94 -11.48 -4.15 -4.34
C LEU A 94 -11.04 -3.05 -3.37
N PHE A 95 -11.34 -3.20 -2.07
CA PHE A 95 -11.05 -2.20 -1.05
C PHE A 95 -9.64 -2.34 -0.46
N GLY A 96 -9.23 -3.57 -0.16
CA GLY A 96 -7.97 -3.96 0.45
C GLY A 96 -8.21 -4.72 1.75
N ASP A 97 -7.62 -5.90 1.89
CA ASP A 97 -7.99 -6.86 2.96
C ASP A 97 -6.98 -6.92 4.13
N SER A 98 -5.95 -6.09 4.04
CA SER A 98 -4.83 -6.02 4.98
C SER A 98 -4.96 -4.87 5.98
N GLY A 99 -6.07 -4.11 5.93
CA GLY A 99 -6.27 -2.89 6.71
C GLY A 99 -5.55 -1.65 6.19
N ARG A 100 -4.75 -1.79 5.12
CA ARG A 100 -4.10 -0.66 4.43
C ARG A 100 -4.98 -0.05 3.34
N PHE A 101 -6.07 -0.72 2.99
CA PHE A 101 -7.02 -0.35 1.94
C PHE A 101 -6.32 -0.04 0.61
N ALA A 102 -5.34 -0.88 0.24
CA ALA A 102 -4.52 -0.71 -0.94
C ALA A 102 -4.99 -1.60 -2.11
N GLY A 103 -6.26 -1.99 -2.12
CA GLY A 103 -6.88 -2.83 -3.14
C GLY A 103 -7.00 -2.15 -4.52
N PHE A 104 -7.75 -2.79 -5.43
CA PHE A 104 -7.88 -2.32 -6.82
C PHE A 104 -8.44 -0.90 -6.93
N LEU A 105 -9.36 -0.50 -6.05
CA LEU A 105 -9.94 0.85 -6.08
C LEU A 105 -8.89 1.93 -5.77
N SER A 106 -7.97 1.66 -4.85
CA SER A 106 -6.83 2.54 -4.57
C SER A 106 -5.88 2.66 -5.77
N LEU A 107 -5.60 1.54 -6.46
CA LEU A 107 -4.83 1.54 -7.70
C LEU A 107 -5.51 2.37 -8.80
N ALA A 108 -6.82 2.19 -8.98
CA ALA A 108 -7.60 2.96 -9.95
C ALA A 108 -7.61 4.46 -9.62
N ALA A 109 -7.75 4.82 -8.35
CA ALA A 109 -7.67 6.21 -7.88
C ALA A 109 -6.29 6.83 -8.19
N LEU A 110 -5.19 6.11 -7.92
CA LEU A 110 -3.83 6.56 -8.24
C LEU A 110 -3.59 6.73 -9.75
N VAL A 111 -4.18 5.87 -10.59
CA VAL A 111 -4.17 6.04 -12.05
C VAL A 111 -4.88 7.33 -12.47
N ILE A 112 -6.04 7.64 -11.87
CA ILE A 112 -6.78 8.89 -12.14
C ILE A 112 -5.96 10.10 -11.70
N VAL A 113 -5.28 10.03 -10.54
CA VAL A 113 -4.33 11.06 -10.09
C VAL A 113 -3.26 11.30 -11.15
N ALA A 114 -2.62 10.26 -11.67
CA ALA A 114 -1.62 10.40 -12.73
C ALA A 114 -2.18 11.01 -14.03
N ILE A 115 -3.36 10.55 -14.48
CA ILE A 115 -4.04 11.09 -15.66
C ILE A 115 -4.33 12.58 -15.47
N PHE A 116 -4.88 12.97 -14.31
CA PHE A 116 -5.18 14.37 -14.01
C PHE A 116 -3.91 15.24 -14.03
N HIS A 117 -2.81 14.78 -13.45
CA HIS A 117 -1.54 15.53 -13.38
C HIS A 117 -0.82 15.66 -14.72
N SER A 118 -1.10 14.77 -15.68
CA SER A 118 -0.56 14.84 -17.05
C SER A 118 -0.88 16.16 -17.76
N GLN A 119 -1.88 16.90 -17.29
CA GLN A 119 -2.33 18.13 -17.93
C GLN A 119 -1.39 19.32 -17.73
N PHE A 120 -0.64 19.33 -16.62
CA PHE A 120 0.08 20.51 -16.18
C PHE A 120 1.30 20.80 -17.06
N LYS A 121 1.56 22.10 -17.26
CA LYS A 121 2.84 22.60 -17.78
C LYS A 121 3.81 22.74 -16.61
N ILE A 122 5.12 22.72 -16.88
CA ILE A 122 6.15 22.85 -15.85
C ILE A 122 5.98 24.04 -14.91
N GLN A 123 5.54 25.22 -15.40
CA GLN A 123 5.34 26.38 -14.53
C GLN A 123 4.19 26.15 -13.53
N ALA A 124 3.09 25.53 -13.98
CA ALA A 124 1.96 25.20 -13.13
C ALA A 124 2.31 24.06 -12.16
N PHE A 125 3.00 23.03 -12.66
CA PHE A 125 3.41 21.89 -11.84
C PHE A 125 4.44 22.27 -10.77
N ARG A 126 5.37 23.20 -11.05
CA ARG A 126 6.29 23.72 -10.02
C ARG A 126 5.56 24.49 -8.91
N LYS A 127 4.51 25.25 -9.25
CA LYS A 127 3.66 25.90 -8.23
C LYS A 127 2.91 24.86 -7.39
N LEU A 128 2.34 23.85 -8.04
CA LEU A 128 1.67 22.75 -7.35
C LEU A 128 2.63 21.98 -6.44
N LEU A 129 3.84 21.70 -6.91
CA LEU A 129 4.88 21.02 -6.13
C LEU A 129 5.32 21.83 -4.90
N LEU A 130 5.37 23.16 -4.99
CA LEU A 130 5.60 24.02 -3.82
C LEU A 130 4.50 23.82 -2.77
N LEU A 131 3.24 23.71 -3.17
CA LEU A 131 2.11 23.46 -2.27
C LEU A 131 2.14 22.04 -1.69
N TYR A 132 2.60 21.05 -2.47
CA TYR A 132 2.85 19.70 -1.96
C TYR A 132 3.95 19.68 -0.92
N ILE A 133 5.07 20.35 -1.16
CA ILE A 133 6.13 20.48 -0.14
C ILE A 133 5.62 21.25 1.08
N ALA A 134 4.86 22.33 0.92
CA ALA A 134 4.25 23.02 2.06
C ALA A 134 3.35 22.08 2.90
N THR A 135 2.64 21.14 2.25
CA THR A 135 1.87 20.10 2.95
C THR A 135 2.79 19.12 3.69
N VAL A 136 3.89 18.69 3.07
CA VAL A 136 4.91 17.85 3.71
C VAL A 136 5.44 18.51 4.98
N GLU A 137 5.76 19.81 4.92
CA GLU A 137 6.23 20.56 6.09
C GLU A 137 5.18 20.66 7.19
N VAL A 138 3.88 20.76 6.86
CA VAL A 138 2.81 20.71 7.87
C VAL A 138 2.81 19.36 8.59
N VAL A 139 2.90 18.25 7.85
CA VAL A 139 2.99 16.91 8.43
C VAL A 139 4.27 16.75 9.27
N ALA A 140 5.40 17.30 8.83
CA ALA A 140 6.65 17.29 9.58
C ALA A 140 6.53 18.05 10.91
N LEU A 141 5.94 19.26 10.89
CA LEU A 141 5.67 20.05 12.09
C LEU A 141 4.76 19.32 13.06
N ILE A 142 3.67 18.71 12.56
CA ILE A 142 2.77 17.91 13.40
C ILE A 142 3.53 16.76 14.08
N GLY A 143 4.42 16.07 13.36
CA GLY A 143 5.25 15.01 13.94
C GLY A 143 6.21 15.53 15.01
N ILE A 144 6.84 16.69 14.81
CA ILE A 144 7.69 17.32 15.83
C ILE A 144 6.87 17.70 17.07
N ILE A 145 5.67 18.24 16.88
CA ILE A 145 4.77 18.57 17.99
C ILE A 145 4.34 17.31 18.74
N GLN A 146 4.08 16.20 18.02
CA GLN A 146 3.79 14.89 18.62
C GLN A 146 4.96 14.38 19.47
N HIS A 147 6.21 14.56 19.01
CA HIS A 147 7.40 14.15 19.77
C HIS A 147 7.48 14.82 21.16
N PHE A 148 7.04 16.07 21.26
CA PHE A 148 7.00 16.82 22.53
C PHE A 148 5.69 16.63 23.32
N GLU A 149 4.88 15.63 22.96
CA GLU A 149 3.64 15.24 23.68
C GLU A 149 2.56 16.35 23.75
N TRP A 150 2.63 17.37 22.88
CA TRP A 150 1.60 18.41 22.80
C TRP A 150 0.38 17.97 21.98
N LEU A 151 0.56 16.92 21.17
CA LEU A 151 -0.47 16.25 20.39
C LEU A 151 -0.24 14.75 20.48
N THR A 152 -1.31 13.99 20.70
CA THR A 152 -1.29 12.53 20.55
C THR A 152 -1.96 12.16 19.23
N PHE A 153 -1.46 11.10 18.62
CA PHE A 153 -2.08 10.49 17.45
C PHE A 153 -2.25 9.00 17.68
N PRO A 154 -3.25 8.38 17.05
CA PRO A 154 -3.38 6.94 17.02
C PRO A 154 -2.25 6.37 16.16
N GLY A 155 -1.47 5.42 16.68
CA GLY A 155 -0.44 4.80 15.88
C GLY A 155 0.42 3.81 16.65
N ALA A 156 1.29 3.13 15.90
CA ALA A 156 2.15 2.04 16.39
C ALA A 156 3.32 2.48 17.30
N GLY A 157 3.15 3.55 18.10
CA GLY A 157 4.20 4.15 18.92
C GLY A 157 5.22 4.96 18.11
N GLY A 158 5.92 5.87 18.80
CA GLY A 158 6.89 6.80 18.18
C GLY A 158 6.23 7.98 17.46
N VAL A 159 6.99 8.64 16.58
CA VAL A 159 6.53 9.82 15.84
C VAL A 159 5.91 9.41 14.51
N SER A 160 4.58 9.34 14.46
CA SER A 160 3.81 8.93 13.29
C SER A 160 3.20 10.09 12.49
N SER A 161 3.06 11.26 13.12
CA SER A 161 2.23 12.37 12.66
C SER A 161 0.82 11.88 12.24
N THR A 162 0.20 12.54 11.27
CA THR A 162 -1.07 12.17 10.63
C THR A 162 -0.98 10.92 9.73
N LEU A 163 0.15 10.20 9.75
CA LEU A 163 0.42 9.07 8.87
C LEU A 163 0.33 7.71 9.58
N GLY A 164 0.04 7.69 10.89
CA GLY A 164 -0.35 6.50 11.67
C GLY A 164 0.80 5.53 12.01
N ASN A 165 1.97 5.69 11.40
CA ASN A 165 3.14 4.87 11.70
C ASN A 165 4.45 5.63 11.44
N THR A 166 5.44 5.40 12.31
CA THR A 166 6.76 6.05 12.28
C THR A 166 7.56 5.75 11.01
N ASP A 167 7.49 4.53 10.46
CA ASP A 167 8.13 4.17 9.18
C ASP A 167 7.51 4.94 8.01
N PHE A 168 6.18 5.09 8.00
CA PHE A 168 5.47 5.82 6.95
C PHE A 168 5.80 7.30 6.99
N PHE A 169 5.85 7.88 8.19
CA PHE A 169 6.27 9.26 8.41
C PHE A 169 7.70 9.50 7.94
N ALA A 170 8.64 8.67 8.39
CA ALA A 170 10.04 8.79 8.00
C ALA A 170 10.24 8.64 6.48
N ALA A 171 9.61 7.65 5.84
CA ALA A 171 9.67 7.46 4.39
C ALA A 171 9.05 8.64 3.62
N TYR A 172 7.93 9.18 4.10
CA TYR A 172 7.27 10.33 3.50
C TYR A 172 8.18 11.57 3.48
N LEU A 173 8.89 11.84 4.58
CA LEU A 173 9.85 12.95 4.64
C LEU A 173 11.12 12.65 3.81
N GLY A 174 11.73 11.49 4.02
CA GLY A 174 13.00 11.10 3.37
C GLY A 174 12.92 11.14 1.84
N THR A 175 11.84 10.59 1.27
CA THR A 175 11.66 10.55 -0.19
C THR A 175 11.40 11.92 -0.84
N THR A 176 11.07 12.97 -0.07
CA THR A 176 10.77 14.30 -0.62
C THR A 176 11.98 15.23 -0.77
N PHE A 177 13.14 14.89 -0.18
CA PHE A 177 14.37 15.69 -0.30
C PHE A 177 14.76 16.04 -1.76
N PRO A 178 14.68 15.11 -2.74
CA PRO A 178 14.94 15.44 -4.14
C PRO A 178 13.98 16.50 -4.73
N LEU A 179 12.74 16.57 -4.23
CA LEU A 179 11.74 17.55 -4.68
C LEU A 179 12.00 18.94 -4.06
N ILE A 180 12.46 18.99 -2.80
CA ILE A 180 12.95 20.23 -2.17
C ILE A 180 14.13 20.78 -2.98
N PHE A 181 15.10 19.93 -3.31
CA PHE A 181 16.23 20.28 -4.18
C PHE A 181 15.76 20.79 -5.55
N LEU A 182 14.79 20.10 -6.18
CA LEU A 182 14.21 20.51 -7.46
C LEU A 182 13.66 21.95 -7.43
N LEU A 183 12.91 22.30 -6.39
CA LEU A 183 12.35 23.64 -6.24
C LEU A 183 13.45 24.70 -6.03
N ALA A 184 14.54 24.34 -5.34
CA ALA A 184 15.67 25.22 -5.08
C ALA A 184 16.50 25.54 -6.34
N ILE A 185 16.61 24.60 -7.29
CA ILE A 185 17.49 24.65 -8.49
C ILE A 185 17.34 25.91 -9.34
N ASN A 186 16.19 26.57 -9.32
CA ASN A 186 15.98 27.87 -9.96
C ASN A 186 15.08 28.78 -9.09
N GLY A 187 15.14 28.61 -7.77
CA GLY A 187 14.44 29.45 -6.81
C GLY A 187 15.16 30.78 -6.58
N SER A 188 14.43 31.79 -6.13
CA SER A 188 15.02 33.04 -5.62
C SER A 188 15.85 32.77 -4.37
N LYS A 189 16.76 33.69 -3.99
CA LYS A 189 17.55 33.56 -2.75
C LYS A 189 16.66 33.30 -1.52
N ARG A 190 15.54 34.03 -1.41
CA ARG A 190 14.55 33.83 -0.34
C ARG A 190 13.95 32.42 -0.37
N LEU A 191 13.51 31.95 -1.53
CA LEU A 191 12.94 30.60 -1.65
C LEU A 191 13.97 29.51 -1.32
N ARG A 192 15.24 29.68 -1.72
CA ARG A 192 16.30 28.73 -1.37
C ARG A 192 16.56 28.67 0.13
N ILE A 193 16.51 29.80 0.83
CA ILE A 193 16.65 29.85 2.29
C ILE A 193 15.47 29.13 2.94
N LEU A 194 14.24 29.39 2.50
CA LEU A 194 13.05 28.70 3.03
C LEU A 194 13.10 27.19 2.79
N LEU A 195 13.50 26.75 1.60
CA LEU A 195 13.66 25.32 1.27
C LEU A 195 14.83 24.68 2.03
N GLY A 196 15.88 25.44 2.34
CA GLY A 196 16.95 24.99 3.22
C GLY A 196 16.44 24.77 4.66
N GLY A 197 15.63 25.69 5.17
CA GLY A 197 14.93 25.53 6.44
C GLY A 197 14.01 24.30 6.46
N ALA A 198 13.23 24.10 5.40
CA ALA A 198 12.39 22.91 5.22
C ALA A 198 13.20 21.59 5.22
N ALA A 199 14.33 21.55 4.51
CA ALA A 199 15.20 20.38 4.53
C ALA A 199 15.77 20.08 5.93
N ILE A 200 16.15 21.12 6.69
CA ILE A 200 16.61 20.98 8.08
C ILE A 200 15.46 20.49 8.97
N LEU A 201 14.26 21.06 8.81
CA LEU A 201 13.08 20.64 9.56
C LEU A 201 12.75 19.17 9.32
N ASN A 202 12.74 18.72 8.06
CA ASN A 202 12.52 17.32 7.72
C ASN A 202 13.62 16.42 8.29
N PHE A 203 14.87 16.86 8.31
CA PHE A 203 15.96 16.11 8.95
C PHE A 203 15.74 15.97 10.47
N ILE A 204 15.33 17.04 11.16
CA ILE A 204 15.00 17.01 12.59
C ILE A 204 13.82 16.08 12.87
N ALA A 205 12.75 16.16 12.06
CA ALA A 205 11.61 15.26 12.18
C ALA A 205 11.99 13.78 11.96
N ILE A 206 12.84 13.48 10.98
CA ILE A 206 13.37 12.12 10.76
C ILE A 206 14.24 11.67 11.94
N TYR A 207 15.02 12.58 12.51
CA TYR A 207 15.83 12.32 13.70
C TYR A 207 14.96 11.90 14.89
N PHE A 208 13.85 12.60 15.13
CA PHE A 208 12.89 12.22 16.17
C PHE A 208 12.09 10.96 15.85
N ALA A 209 11.85 10.67 14.56
CA ALA A 209 11.17 9.44 14.16
C ALA A 209 12.03 8.20 14.42
N GLY A 210 13.28 8.19 13.93
CA GLY A 210 14.24 7.11 14.16
C GLY A 210 14.48 6.10 13.01
N PRO A 211 13.51 5.74 12.13
CA PRO A 211 13.72 4.70 11.12
C PRO A 211 14.90 4.93 10.17
N LEU A 212 15.76 3.90 10.04
CA LEU A 212 16.98 3.93 9.22
C LEU A 212 16.70 4.24 7.73
N GLN A 213 15.55 3.79 7.21
CA GLN A 213 15.19 3.93 5.79
C GLN A 213 15.18 5.39 5.30
N ALA A 214 14.78 6.34 6.13
CA ALA A 214 14.73 7.74 5.74
C ALA A 214 16.13 8.37 5.62
N TYR A 215 17.08 7.91 6.43
CA TYR A 215 18.49 8.30 6.31
C TYR A 215 19.11 7.76 5.02
N VAL A 216 18.72 6.55 4.62
CA VAL A 216 19.11 5.97 3.33
C VAL A 216 18.56 6.83 2.16
N ASP A 217 17.32 7.32 2.26
CA ASP A 217 16.75 8.23 1.26
C ASP A 217 17.51 9.57 1.16
N ILE A 218 17.91 10.14 2.30
CA ILE A 218 18.76 11.34 2.36
C ILE A 218 20.12 11.04 1.73
N ALA A 219 20.74 9.90 2.05
CA ALA A 219 22.02 9.49 1.50
C ALA A 219 21.96 9.33 -0.02
N PHE A 220 20.91 8.70 -0.56
CA PHE A 220 20.70 8.63 -2.01
C PHE A 220 20.53 10.00 -2.65
N THR A 221 19.85 10.92 -1.96
CA THR A 221 19.70 12.28 -2.46
C THR A 221 21.06 12.99 -2.53
N VAL A 222 21.85 12.96 -1.46
CA VAL A 222 23.19 13.58 -1.39
C VAL A 222 24.13 12.96 -2.42
N PHE A 223 24.19 11.63 -2.48
CA PHE A 223 25.04 10.90 -3.41
C PHE A 223 24.64 11.15 -4.86
N GLY A 224 23.34 11.16 -5.16
CA GLY A 224 22.81 11.50 -6.48
C GLY A 224 23.23 12.91 -6.90
N VAL A 225 23.09 13.90 -6.01
CA VAL A 225 23.55 15.28 -6.27
C VAL A 225 25.06 15.32 -6.51
N ALA A 226 25.86 14.58 -5.74
CA ALA A 226 27.30 14.48 -5.95
C ALA A 226 27.66 13.88 -7.32
N ILE A 227 27.02 12.76 -7.72
CA ILE A 227 27.15 12.17 -9.06
C ILE A 227 26.81 13.21 -10.13
N TYR A 228 25.72 13.94 -9.94
CA TYR A 228 25.33 14.98 -10.89
C TYR A 228 26.43 16.02 -11.05
N LEU A 229 27.06 16.48 -9.97
CA LEU A 229 28.14 17.48 -10.04
C LEU A 229 29.36 16.96 -10.81
N VAL A 230 29.74 15.68 -10.61
CA VAL A 230 30.90 15.08 -11.30
C VAL A 230 30.58 14.48 -12.68
N ARG A 231 29.31 14.47 -13.11
CA ARG A 231 28.83 13.83 -14.36
C ARG A 231 29.55 14.24 -15.64
N LYS A 232 30.26 15.37 -15.65
CA LYS A 232 31.07 15.82 -16.79
C LYS A 232 32.31 14.95 -17.00
N LYS A 233 32.80 14.30 -15.95
CA LYS A 233 33.95 13.37 -15.97
C LYS A 233 33.57 11.94 -16.36
N ILE A 234 32.26 11.62 -16.35
CA ILE A 234 31.76 10.28 -16.68
C ILE A 234 31.69 10.13 -18.20
N HIS A 235 32.31 9.08 -18.73
CA HIS A 235 32.27 8.76 -20.16
C HIS A 235 30.82 8.59 -20.65
N ARG A 236 30.51 9.12 -21.83
CA ARG A 236 29.16 9.10 -22.40
C ARG A 236 29.12 8.21 -23.63
N PHE A 237 28.55 7.03 -23.46
CA PHE A 237 28.28 6.14 -24.58
C PHE A 237 27.14 6.68 -25.45
N GLN A 238 27.29 6.58 -26.77
CA GLN A 238 26.27 7.00 -27.74
C GLN A 238 25.26 5.88 -27.98
N TRP A 239 24.36 5.67 -27.03
CA TRP A 239 23.32 4.65 -27.14
C TRP A 239 22.02 5.20 -27.74
N THR A 240 21.37 4.38 -28.56
CA THR A 240 20.03 4.69 -29.07
C THR A 240 19.04 4.90 -27.92
N LEU A 241 17.95 5.65 -28.16
CA LEU A 241 16.91 5.85 -27.14
C LEU A 241 16.31 4.52 -26.66
N ASN A 242 16.18 3.53 -27.56
CA ASN A 242 15.67 2.21 -27.21
C ASN A 242 16.63 1.46 -26.29
N ALA A 243 17.93 1.45 -26.61
CA ALA A 243 18.95 0.84 -25.75
C ALA A 243 19.00 1.51 -24.37
N ARG A 244 18.99 2.86 -24.30
CA ARG A 244 18.93 3.58 -23.02
C ARG A 244 17.66 3.30 -22.24
N THR A 245 16.52 3.20 -22.90
CA THR A 245 15.24 2.85 -22.24
C THR A 245 15.33 1.45 -21.64
N PHE A 246 15.76 0.47 -22.45
CA PHE A 246 15.90 -0.92 -22.00
C PHE A 246 16.87 -1.06 -20.84
N LEU A 247 18.09 -0.50 -20.96
CA LEU A 247 19.11 -0.60 -19.92
C LEU A 247 18.72 0.14 -18.63
N ALA A 248 18.03 1.28 -18.74
CA ALA A 248 17.54 1.98 -17.55
C ALA A 248 16.39 1.21 -16.87
N THR A 249 15.44 0.64 -17.63
CA THR A 249 14.39 -0.22 -17.05
C THR A 249 14.99 -1.49 -16.43
N ALA A 250 15.87 -2.18 -17.15
CA ALA A 250 16.55 -3.37 -16.65
C ALA A 250 17.39 -3.05 -15.41
N GLY A 251 18.06 -1.89 -15.38
CA GLY A 251 18.78 -1.41 -14.21
C GLY A 251 17.89 -1.23 -12.98
N VAL A 252 16.63 -0.79 -13.14
CA VAL A 252 15.68 -0.74 -12.02
C VAL A 252 15.28 -2.13 -11.54
N VAL A 253 15.09 -3.10 -12.45
CA VAL A 253 14.79 -4.49 -12.08
C VAL A 253 15.97 -5.13 -11.33
N ILE A 254 17.19 -5.00 -11.87
CA ILE A 254 18.42 -5.47 -11.24
C ILE A 254 18.62 -4.80 -9.87
N TRP A 255 18.32 -3.50 -9.74
CA TRP A 255 18.39 -2.80 -8.47
C TRP A 255 17.39 -3.34 -7.45
N ALA A 256 16.15 -3.64 -7.87
CA ALA A 256 15.15 -4.28 -7.02
C ALA A 256 15.58 -5.67 -6.56
N GLU A 257 16.16 -6.48 -7.46
CA GLU A 257 16.73 -7.79 -7.14
C GLU A 257 17.90 -7.69 -6.16
N PHE A 258 18.81 -6.73 -6.37
CA PHE A 258 19.92 -6.48 -5.46
C PHE A 258 19.44 -6.11 -4.04
N ILE A 259 18.40 -5.28 -3.94
CA ILE A 259 17.77 -4.95 -2.65
C ILE A 259 17.11 -6.17 -2.02
N PHE A 260 16.42 -6.98 -2.82
CA PHE A 260 15.81 -8.22 -2.36
C PHE A 260 16.86 -9.17 -1.74
N LEU A 261 18.10 -9.15 -2.24
CA LEU A 261 19.19 -9.97 -1.71
C LEU A 261 19.72 -9.49 -0.36
N MET A 262 19.49 -8.22 0.04
CA MET A 262 20.11 -7.61 1.23
C MET A 262 19.94 -8.41 2.54
N PRO A 263 18.74 -8.92 2.91
CA PRO A 263 18.57 -9.74 4.11
C PRO A 263 19.39 -11.04 4.10
N PHE A 264 19.75 -11.52 2.90
CA PHE A 264 20.46 -12.79 2.71
C PHE A 264 21.98 -12.61 2.63
N LEU A 265 22.48 -11.37 2.57
CA LEU A 265 23.91 -11.06 2.53
C LEU A 265 24.58 -11.05 3.92
N GLY A 266 23.78 -11.00 5.01
CA GLY A 266 24.25 -11.06 6.40
C GLY A 266 25.44 -10.13 6.68
N ASN A 267 26.53 -10.69 7.20
CA ASN A 267 27.75 -9.96 7.59
C ASN A 267 28.49 -9.28 6.41
N MET A 268 28.14 -9.55 5.14
CA MET A 268 28.76 -8.84 4.02
C MET A 268 28.35 -7.37 3.95
N VAL A 269 27.21 -7.01 4.54
CA VAL A 269 26.76 -5.62 4.69
C VAL A 269 26.32 -5.40 6.14
N PRO A 270 27.25 -5.23 7.10
CA PRO A 270 26.95 -5.29 8.54
C PRO A 270 25.85 -4.35 9.03
N VAL A 271 25.70 -3.18 8.41
CA VAL A 271 24.72 -2.15 8.81
C VAL A 271 23.29 -2.51 8.37
N LEU A 272 23.13 -3.27 7.28
CA LEU A 272 21.81 -3.57 6.70
C LEU A 272 21.44 -5.06 6.82
N GLY A 273 22.40 -5.98 6.60
CA GLY A 273 22.14 -7.42 6.62
C GLY A 273 21.96 -8.03 8.01
N ASN A 274 22.46 -7.37 9.06
CA ASN A 274 22.33 -7.83 10.45
C ASN A 274 21.21 -7.11 11.22
N ASP A 275 20.51 -6.19 10.57
CA ASP A 275 19.38 -5.51 11.18
C ASP A 275 18.17 -6.46 11.30
N ILE A 276 17.60 -6.55 12.51
CA ILE A 276 16.50 -7.48 12.80
C ILE A 276 15.26 -7.18 11.95
N GLN A 277 14.96 -5.90 11.68
CA GLN A 277 13.82 -5.51 10.86
C GLN A 277 14.04 -5.92 9.40
N VAL A 278 15.28 -5.82 8.91
CA VAL A 278 15.63 -6.30 7.56
C VAL A 278 15.48 -7.81 7.44
N GLN A 279 15.89 -8.58 8.45
CA GLN A 279 15.72 -10.04 8.46
C GLN A 279 14.25 -10.47 8.50
N ILE A 280 13.44 -9.83 9.35
CA ILE A 280 11.99 -10.05 9.42
C ILE A 280 11.34 -9.75 8.05
N ARG A 281 11.70 -8.63 7.41
CA ARG A 281 11.22 -8.29 6.06
C ARG A 281 11.62 -9.35 5.03
N GLY A 282 12.82 -9.95 5.14
CA GLY A 282 13.24 -11.06 4.30
C GLY A 282 12.29 -12.27 4.37
N ASN A 283 11.74 -12.59 5.54
CA ASN A 283 10.74 -13.66 5.67
C ASN A 283 9.42 -13.30 4.99
N PHE A 284 8.98 -12.03 5.10
CA PHE A 284 7.81 -11.54 4.39
C PHE A 284 7.99 -11.66 2.87
N TRP A 285 9.20 -11.37 2.38
CA TRP A 285 9.52 -11.48 0.96
C TRP A 285 9.46 -12.92 0.48
N ILE A 286 10.01 -13.87 1.24
CA ILE A 286 9.92 -15.31 0.91
C ILE A 286 8.46 -15.75 0.81
N ALA A 287 7.61 -15.35 1.77
CA ALA A 287 6.19 -15.68 1.73
C ALA A 287 5.50 -15.10 0.48
N GLY A 288 5.82 -13.87 0.09
CA GLY A 288 5.28 -13.25 -1.13
C GLY A 288 5.75 -13.92 -2.42
N ILE A 289 7.01 -14.35 -2.47
CA ILE A 289 7.53 -15.12 -3.62
C ILE A 289 6.86 -16.49 -3.72
N LYS A 290 6.62 -17.17 -2.60
CA LYS A 290 5.83 -18.42 -2.58
C LYS A 290 4.39 -18.21 -3.04
N GLN A 291 3.74 -17.12 -2.62
CA GLN A 291 2.41 -16.73 -3.13
C GLN A 291 2.44 -16.54 -4.66
N PHE A 292 3.45 -15.86 -5.18
CA PHE A 292 3.64 -15.71 -6.63
C PHE A 292 3.79 -17.05 -7.34
N PHE A 293 4.63 -17.97 -6.84
CA PHE A 293 4.80 -19.27 -7.48
C PHE A 293 3.56 -20.15 -7.43
N ALA A 294 2.72 -20.00 -6.40
CA ALA A 294 1.42 -20.67 -6.33
C ALA A 294 0.37 -20.04 -7.25
N HIS A 295 0.44 -18.73 -7.49
CA HIS A 295 -0.50 -17.95 -8.31
C HIS A 295 0.20 -17.08 -9.36
N PRO A 296 0.95 -17.67 -10.32
CA PRO A 296 1.93 -16.94 -11.12
C PRO A 296 1.32 -15.93 -12.11
N PHE A 297 0.11 -16.19 -12.62
CA PHE A 297 -0.45 -15.38 -13.69
C PHE A 297 -1.11 -14.10 -13.19
N PHE A 298 -2.01 -14.21 -12.23
CA PHE A 298 -2.86 -13.12 -11.75
C PHE A 298 -2.73 -12.84 -10.25
N GLY A 299 -1.86 -13.57 -9.54
CA GLY A 299 -1.65 -13.40 -8.11
C GLY A 299 -2.84 -13.83 -7.25
N VAL A 300 -2.73 -13.60 -5.95
CA VAL A 300 -3.77 -13.93 -4.96
C VAL A 300 -4.91 -12.91 -4.86
N GLY A 301 -4.81 -11.78 -5.58
CA GLY A 301 -5.73 -10.66 -5.54
C GLY A 301 -5.06 -9.39 -4.97
N PRO A 302 -5.43 -8.18 -5.45
CA PRO A 302 -4.88 -6.92 -4.95
C PRO A 302 -5.04 -6.80 -3.43
N ASP A 303 -3.93 -6.55 -2.72
CA ASP A 303 -3.89 -6.36 -1.26
C ASP A 303 -4.41 -7.58 -0.45
N GLN A 304 -4.36 -8.78 -1.02
CA GLN A 304 -4.71 -10.06 -0.36
C GLN A 304 -3.51 -10.76 0.31
N TYR A 305 -2.31 -10.20 0.24
CA TYR A 305 -1.08 -10.82 0.76
C TYR A 305 -1.26 -11.36 2.20
N GLY A 306 -1.89 -10.58 3.08
CA GLY A 306 -2.12 -10.95 4.49
C GLY A 306 -2.92 -12.23 4.68
N ASN A 307 -3.96 -12.46 3.87
CA ASN A 307 -4.81 -13.66 3.95
C ASN A 307 -4.11 -14.96 3.50
N TYR A 308 -2.97 -14.81 2.86
CA TYR A 308 -2.14 -15.91 2.40
C TYR A 308 -0.82 -15.96 3.15
N TYR A 309 -0.51 -14.99 4.01
CA TYR A 309 0.78 -14.94 4.71
C TYR A 309 0.98 -16.17 5.60
N GLU A 310 0.00 -16.54 6.41
CA GLU A 310 0.10 -17.72 7.30
C GLU A 310 0.27 -19.05 6.53
N GLN A 311 -0.31 -19.15 5.33
CA GLN A 311 -0.17 -20.32 4.46
C GLN A 311 1.25 -20.46 3.89
N TYR A 312 1.90 -19.34 3.57
CA TYR A 312 3.19 -19.35 2.85
C TYR A 312 4.40 -18.97 3.70
N ARG A 313 4.21 -18.47 4.93
CA ARG A 313 5.32 -18.20 5.86
C ARG A 313 6.10 -19.48 6.16
N THR A 314 7.41 -19.37 6.38
CA THR A 314 8.25 -20.53 6.66
C THR A 314 8.10 -20.97 8.13
N LEU A 315 8.32 -22.25 8.41
CA LEU A 315 8.34 -22.74 9.79
C LEU A 315 9.52 -22.17 10.58
N SER A 316 10.62 -21.82 9.91
CA SER A 316 11.74 -21.09 10.51
C SER A 316 11.36 -19.67 10.97
N ASP A 317 10.53 -18.96 10.19
CA ASP A 317 10.01 -17.63 10.53
C ASP A 317 9.14 -17.72 11.78
N LEU A 318 8.18 -18.66 11.79
CA LEU A 318 7.33 -18.92 12.95
C LEU A 318 8.13 -19.32 14.21
N LYS A 319 9.19 -20.11 14.07
CA LYS A 319 10.02 -20.51 15.21
C LYS A 319 10.74 -19.33 15.86
N ASN A 320 11.19 -18.37 15.05
CA ASN A 320 11.92 -17.20 15.54
C ASN A 320 10.99 -16.03 15.92
N TYR A 321 9.82 -15.95 15.29
CA TYR A 321 8.88 -14.83 15.38
C TYR A 321 7.42 -15.33 15.45
N PRO A 322 7.03 -16.06 16.51
CA PRO A 322 5.74 -16.75 16.54
C PRO A 322 4.53 -15.80 16.50
N ASP A 323 4.68 -14.62 17.10
CA ASP A 323 3.62 -13.63 17.27
C ASP A 323 3.58 -12.58 16.13
N ILE A 324 4.48 -12.67 15.16
CA ILE A 324 4.51 -11.72 14.03
C ILE A 324 3.61 -12.22 12.91
N LEU A 325 2.56 -11.44 12.64
CA LEU A 325 1.74 -11.54 11.43
C LEU A 325 2.02 -10.36 10.53
N SER A 326 2.02 -10.61 9.22
CA SER A 326 2.28 -9.58 8.23
C SER A 326 1.11 -9.41 7.27
N ASN A 327 0.70 -8.16 7.10
CA ASN A 327 -0.40 -7.77 6.24
C ASN A 327 0.08 -7.28 4.84
N ASP A 328 1.38 -7.07 4.67
CA ASP A 328 2.02 -6.59 3.43
C ASP A 328 3.44 -7.15 3.32
N ALA A 329 3.91 -7.40 2.09
CA ALA A 329 5.26 -7.91 1.88
C ALA A 329 6.38 -6.93 2.31
N HIS A 330 6.09 -5.68 2.67
CA HIS A 330 7.08 -4.64 2.96
C HIS A 330 8.04 -4.42 1.77
N SER A 331 7.55 -4.69 0.56
CA SER A 331 8.26 -4.48 -0.69
C SER A 331 7.24 -4.40 -1.81
N ALA A 332 7.14 -3.24 -2.46
CA ALA A 332 6.18 -3.01 -3.54
C ALA A 332 6.37 -3.98 -4.71
N SER A 333 7.60 -4.40 -5.01
CA SER A 333 7.88 -5.38 -6.08
C SER A 333 7.36 -6.77 -5.71
N VAL A 334 7.68 -7.26 -4.51
CA VAL A 334 7.22 -8.57 -4.03
C VAL A 334 5.70 -8.57 -3.84
N GLN A 335 5.15 -7.52 -3.24
CA GLN A 335 3.70 -7.33 -3.06
C GLN A 335 2.99 -7.36 -4.41
N THR A 336 3.51 -6.66 -5.42
CA THR A 336 2.93 -6.63 -6.76
C THR A 336 2.95 -8.01 -7.42
N LEU A 337 4.06 -8.74 -7.32
CA LEU A 337 4.17 -10.10 -7.85
C LEU A 337 3.17 -11.05 -7.17
N ALA A 338 3.11 -11.04 -5.84
CA ALA A 338 2.21 -11.89 -5.07
C ALA A 338 0.73 -11.61 -5.37
N THR A 339 0.36 -10.32 -5.44
CA THR A 339 -1.05 -9.91 -5.52
C THR A 339 -1.59 -9.79 -6.93
N LEU A 340 -0.79 -9.34 -7.91
CA LEU A 340 -1.24 -9.12 -9.29
C LEU A 340 -0.68 -10.14 -10.30
N GLY A 341 0.24 -11.00 -9.86
CA GLY A 341 0.92 -11.96 -10.72
C GLY A 341 1.79 -11.31 -11.79
N ILE A 342 2.29 -12.14 -12.71
CA ILE A 342 3.21 -11.68 -13.76
C ILE A 342 2.54 -10.71 -14.73
N PHE A 343 1.26 -10.89 -15.06
CA PHE A 343 0.60 -10.02 -16.04
C PHE A 343 0.36 -8.61 -15.51
N GLY A 344 -0.09 -8.47 -14.26
CA GLY A 344 -0.20 -7.17 -13.62
C GLY A 344 1.17 -6.51 -13.39
N THR A 345 2.17 -7.29 -12.99
CA THR A 345 3.55 -6.82 -12.83
C THR A 345 4.11 -6.28 -14.15
N LEU A 346 3.95 -6.99 -15.27
CA LEU A 346 4.39 -6.54 -16.59
C LEU A 346 3.65 -5.28 -17.05
N ALA A 347 2.36 -5.12 -16.72
CA ALA A 347 1.63 -3.89 -17.02
C ALA A 347 2.19 -2.68 -16.25
N LEU A 348 2.51 -2.84 -14.96
CA LEU A 348 3.16 -1.80 -14.15
C LEU A 348 4.58 -1.49 -14.65
N LEU A 349 5.37 -2.53 -14.96
CA LEU A 349 6.72 -2.38 -15.51
C LEU A 349 6.71 -1.67 -16.87
N PHE A 350 5.68 -1.92 -17.69
CA PHE A 350 5.50 -1.20 -18.94
C PHE A 350 5.19 0.29 -18.71
N LEU A 351 4.34 0.64 -17.74
CA LEU A 351 4.09 2.04 -17.37
C LEU A 351 5.36 2.72 -16.81
N LEU A 352 6.13 2.02 -15.97
CA LEU A 352 7.43 2.48 -15.49
C LEU A 352 8.41 2.71 -16.65
N THR A 353 8.42 1.83 -17.65
CA THR A 353 9.21 1.99 -18.87
C THR A 353 8.81 3.24 -19.64
N LEU A 354 7.52 3.56 -19.73
CA LEU A 354 7.05 4.81 -20.34
C LEU A 354 7.50 6.04 -19.54
N LEU A 355 7.52 5.97 -18.21
CA LEU A 355 8.03 7.03 -17.34
C LEU A 355 9.53 7.28 -17.58
N ILE A 356 10.35 6.23 -17.51
CA ILE A 356 11.80 6.29 -17.78
C ILE A 356 12.06 6.86 -19.18
N ARG A 357 11.36 6.32 -20.19
CA ARG A 357 11.49 6.80 -21.57
C ARG A 357 11.07 8.27 -21.72
N SER A 358 10.08 8.73 -20.97
CA SER A 358 9.65 10.13 -20.99
C SER A 358 10.76 11.06 -20.48
N ILE A 359 11.43 10.67 -19.39
CA ILE A 359 12.58 11.41 -18.84
C ILE A 359 13.70 11.50 -19.89
N LEU A 360 14.06 10.39 -20.53
CA LEU A 360 15.11 10.35 -21.55
C LEU A 360 14.76 11.23 -22.77
N ILE A 361 13.53 11.16 -23.27
CA ILE A 361 13.07 12.01 -24.38
C ILE A 361 13.14 13.49 -24.01
N MET A 362 12.67 13.85 -22.81
CA MET A 362 12.74 15.24 -22.33
C MET A 362 14.17 15.73 -22.16
N TRP A 363 15.08 14.86 -21.73
CA TRP A 363 16.50 15.15 -21.56
C TRP A 363 17.20 15.45 -22.89
N ASP A 364 16.93 14.63 -23.90
CA ASP A 364 17.52 14.78 -25.24
C ASP A 364 16.97 16.01 -25.95
N ARG A 365 15.65 16.19 -25.92
CA ARG A 365 14.96 17.32 -26.56
C ARG A 365 15.08 18.63 -25.79
N ARG A 366 15.71 18.63 -24.61
CA ARG A 366 15.84 19.77 -23.70
C ARG A 366 14.50 20.46 -23.43
N ILE A 367 13.44 19.67 -23.25
CA ILE A 367 12.09 20.18 -22.95
C ILE A 367 12.13 20.99 -21.64
N PHE A 368 12.92 20.54 -20.68
CA PHE A 368 13.20 21.24 -19.42
C PHE A 368 14.70 21.40 -19.21
N ASP A 369 15.07 22.25 -18.24
CA ASP A 369 16.42 22.29 -17.69
C ASP A 369 16.81 20.89 -17.19
N ARG A 370 17.99 20.41 -17.61
CA ARG A 370 18.52 19.09 -17.25
C ARG A 370 18.70 18.94 -15.73
N ARG A 371 18.91 20.02 -14.98
CA ARG A 371 18.96 20.00 -13.51
C ARG A 371 17.60 19.62 -12.92
N ILE A 372 16.52 20.16 -13.48
CA ILE A 372 15.14 19.86 -13.05
C ILE A 372 14.80 18.40 -13.38
N LEU A 373 15.11 17.95 -14.60
CA LEU A 373 14.90 16.54 -14.98
C LEU A 373 15.70 15.58 -14.11
N PHE A 374 16.95 15.92 -13.79
CA PHE A 374 17.76 15.14 -12.88
C PHE A 374 17.13 15.01 -11.49
N ALA A 375 16.65 16.11 -10.92
CA ALA A 375 16.00 16.07 -9.60
C ALA A 375 14.69 15.26 -9.62
N PHE A 376 13.92 15.29 -10.72
CA PHE A 376 12.80 14.37 -10.90
C PHE A 376 13.24 12.91 -10.97
N SER A 377 14.30 12.60 -11.73
CA SER A 377 14.85 11.23 -11.79
C SER A 377 15.32 10.75 -10.42
N LEU A 378 15.94 11.63 -9.64
CA LEU A 378 16.40 11.33 -8.30
C LEU A 378 15.23 11.07 -7.33
N PHE A 379 14.15 11.85 -7.42
CA PHE A 379 12.91 11.57 -6.69
C PHE A 379 12.36 10.18 -7.03
N ILE A 380 12.21 9.86 -8.32
CA ILE A 380 11.69 8.56 -8.76
C ILE A 380 12.59 7.42 -8.28
N PHE A 381 13.91 7.55 -8.37
CA PHE A 381 14.87 6.55 -7.90
C PHE A 381 14.78 6.35 -6.37
N THR A 382 14.75 7.45 -5.61
CA THR A 382 14.69 7.39 -4.14
C THR A 382 13.37 6.75 -3.69
N TYR A 383 12.25 7.20 -4.25
CA TYR A 383 10.93 6.62 -3.97
C TYR A 383 10.86 5.13 -4.32
N LEU A 384 11.35 4.73 -5.50
CA LEU A 384 11.33 3.31 -5.90
C LEU A 384 12.19 2.46 -4.95
N THR A 385 13.37 2.98 -4.57
CA THR A 385 14.25 2.28 -3.63
C THR A 385 13.61 2.11 -2.27
N ASN A 386 13.03 3.16 -1.70
CA ASN A 386 12.26 3.08 -0.47
C ASN A 386 11.11 2.07 -0.60
N SER A 387 10.39 2.08 -1.72
CA SER A 387 9.28 1.16 -1.97
C SER A 387 9.68 -0.31 -2.05
N PHE A 388 10.95 -0.61 -2.34
CA PHE A 388 11.44 -2.00 -2.40
C PHE A 388 11.74 -2.57 -1.02
N VAL A 389 11.87 -1.74 0.01
CA VAL A 389 12.20 -2.16 1.39
C VAL A 389 11.15 -1.78 2.43
N SER A 390 10.18 -0.93 2.10
CA SER A 390 9.17 -0.41 3.02
C SER A 390 7.79 -0.45 2.38
N PRO A 391 6.72 -0.68 3.16
CA PRO A 391 5.38 -0.34 2.72
C PRO A 391 5.29 1.17 2.53
N ILE A 392 4.54 1.58 1.50
CA ILE A 392 4.27 3.00 1.24
C ILE A 392 2.77 3.25 1.34
N ILE A 393 2.40 4.25 2.14
CA ILE A 393 1.03 4.73 2.34
C ILE A 393 0.46 5.42 1.09
N LEU A 394 -0.87 5.51 1.03
CA LEU A 394 -1.59 6.05 -0.11
C LEU A 394 -1.24 7.52 -0.41
N VAL A 395 -0.97 8.32 0.63
CA VAL A 395 -0.56 9.73 0.48
C VAL A 395 0.79 9.86 -0.22
N ASN A 396 1.77 9.03 0.16
CA ASN A 396 3.08 9.05 -0.48
C ASN A 396 3.00 8.49 -1.92
N LYS A 397 2.20 7.42 -2.12
CA LYS A 397 1.85 6.91 -3.47
C LYS A 397 1.25 8.01 -4.36
N TYR A 398 0.33 8.83 -3.84
CA TYR A 398 -0.25 9.94 -4.58
C TYR A 398 0.84 10.85 -5.18
N LEU A 399 1.87 11.21 -4.41
CA LEU A 399 2.93 12.10 -4.87
C LEU A 399 3.74 11.48 -6.03
N PHE A 400 4.09 10.20 -5.90
CA PHE A 400 4.76 9.45 -6.97
C PHE A 400 3.92 9.40 -8.26
N TRP A 401 2.64 9.04 -8.16
CA TRP A 401 1.74 8.95 -9.30
C TRP A 401 1.45 10.32 -9.93
N ALA A 402 1.37 11.39 -9.13
CA ALA A 402 1.24 12.76 -9.61
C ALA A 402 2.47 13.21 -10.41
N VAL A 403 3.69 12.97 -9.90
CA VAL A 403 4.94 13.27 -10.60
C VAL A 403 5.09 12.41 -11.86
N GLY A 404 4.83 11.11 -11.77
CA GLY A 404 4.88 10.18 -12.89
C GLY A 404 3.91 10.58 -14.02
N GLY A 405 2.66 10.87 -13.65
CA GLY A 405 1.63 11.36 -14.56
C GLY A 405 2.01 12.67 -15.25
N PHE A 406 2.56 13.63 -14.50
CA PHE A 406 3.08 14.88 -15.06
C PHE A 406 4.18 14.62 -16.10
N LEU A 407 5.18 13.79 -15.79
CA LEU A 407 6.33 13.50 -16.66
C LEU A 407 5.92 12.74 -17.93
N VAL A 408 5.13 11.68 -17.79
CA VAL A 408 4.57 10.90 -18.92
C VAL A 408 3.69 11.79 -19.80
N GLY A 409 2.89 12.66 -19.18
CA GLY A 409 2.03 13.63 -19.85
C GLY A 409 2.76 14.66 -20.72
N GLN A 410 4.05 14.91 -20.49
CA GLN A 410 4.82 15.82 -21.35
C GLN A 410 5.15 15.22 -22.71
N VAL A 411 5.22 13.88 -22.80
CA VAL A 411 5.68 13.16 -24.00
C VAL A 411 4.53 12.44 -24.69
N TYR A 412 3.69 11.75 -23.93
CA TYR A 412 2.69 10.82 -24.48
C TYR A 412 1.28 11.38 -24.59
N ARG A 413 1.05 12.62 -24.13
CA ARG A 413 -0.24 13.31 -24.26
C ARG A 413 -0.35 14.03 -25.60
N ASN A 414 -1.41 13.72 -26.34
CA ASN A 414 -1.71 14.34 -27.63
C ASN A 414 -2.37 15.71 -27.41
N ARG A 415 -1.77 16.78 -27.91
CA ARG A 415 -2.27 18.16 -27.75
C ARG A 415 -3.26 18.61 -28.86
N LYS A 416 -3.78 17.69 -29.68
CA LYS A 416 -4.72 18.04 -30.76
C LYS A 416 -6.02 18.60 -30.17
N LYS A 417 -6.51 19.72 -30.70
CA LYS A 417 -7.71 20.43 -30.17
C LYS A 417 -9.01 19.61 -30.31
N ILE A 418 -9.12 18.78 -31.35
CA ILE A 418 -10.28 17.92 -31.60
C ILE A 418 -9.82 16.47 -31.38
N SER A 419 -10.44 15.79 -30.40
CA SER A 419 -10.15 14.39 -30.09
C SER A 419 -11.33 13.53 -30.52
N PRO A 420 -11.16 12.57 -31.46
CA PRO A 420 -12.22 11.62 -31.81
C PRO A 420 -12.60 10.68 -30.66
N ARG A 421 -11.82 10.67 -29.56
CA ARG A 421 -12.05 9.83 -28.37
C ARG A 421 -12.63 10.59 -27.19
N ALA A 422 -13.07 11.84 -27.38
CA ALA A 422 -13.55 12.68 -26.28
C ALA A 422 -14.74 12.05 -25.53
N LEU A 423 -15.65 11.38 -26.25
CA LEU A 423 -16.78 10.68 -25.63
C LEU A 423 -16.32 9.52 -24.75
N ASN A 424 -15.44 8.64 -25.26
CA ASN A 424 -14.94 7.49 -24.50
C ASN A 424 -14.21 7.90 -23.23
N VAL A 425 -13.37 8.96 -23.31
CA VAL A 425 -12.69 9.50 -22.13
C VAL A 425 -13.68 10.06 -21.12
N ARG A 426 -14.73 10.75 -21.58
CA ARG A 426 -15.78 11.29 -20.71
C ARG A 426 -16.56 10.18 -20.02
N VAL A 427 -17.01 9.17 -20.77
CA VAL A 427 -17.76 8.03 -20.23
C VAL A 427 -16.92 7.28 -19.22
N ALA A 428 -15.68 6.91 -19.57
CA ALA A 428 -14.77 6.22 -18.65
C ALA A 428 -14.56 7.02 -17.36
N ALA A 429 -14.34 8.33 -17.47
CA ALA A 429 -14.12 9.18 -16.30
C ALA A 429 -15.39 9.33 -15.42
N LEU A 430 -16.57 9.48 -16.00
CA LEU A 430 -17.83 9.51 -15.24
C LEU A 430 -18.11 8.16 -14.57
N THR A 431 -17.92 7.05 -15.26
CA THR A 431 -18.07 5.70 -14.69
C THR A 431 -17.11 5.50 -13.52
N SER A 432 -15.82 5.84 -13.69
CA SER A 432 -14.84 5.75 -12.60
C SER A 432 -15.23 6.63 -11.41
N SER A 433 -15.71 7.85 -11.63
CA SER A 433 -16.20 8.72 -10.56
C SER A 433 -17.38 8.09 -9.82
N SER A 434 -18.38 7.57 -10.54
CA SER A 434 -19.55 6.96 -9.93
C SER A 434 -19.17 5.73 -9.09
N VAL A 435 -18.29 4.86 -9.61
CA VAL A 435 -17.80 3.69 -8.88
C VAL A 435 -17.08 4.09 -7.60
N LEU A 436 -16.17 5.06 -7.66
CA LEU A 436 -15.42 5.52 -6.48
C LEU A 436 -16.33 6.21 -5.44
N VAL A 437 -17.34 6.98 -5.87
CA VAL A 437 -18.31 7.59 -4.95
C VAL A 437 -19.15 6.51 -4.26
N VAL A 438 -19.71 5.55 -5.02
CA VAL A 438 -20.50 4.45 -4.45
C VAL A 438 -19.64 3.62 -3.48
N ALA A 439 -18.41 3.28 -3.87
CA ALA A 439 -17.49 2.56 -2.99
C ALA A 439 -17.18 3.35 -1.71
N SER A 440 -16.96 4.66 -1.82
CA SER A 440 -16.71 5.53 -0.65
C SER A 440 -17.93 5.55 0.29
N LEU A 441 -19.15 5.62 -0.23
CA LEU A 441 -20.37 5.59 0.58
C LEU A 441 -20.54 4.25 1.32
N LEU A 442 -20.34 3.13 0.62
CA LEU A 442 -20.38 1.79 1.24
C LEU A 442 -19.31 1.64 2.32
N PHE A 443 -18.10 2.14 2.06
CA PHE A 443 -17.01 2.09 3.01
C PHE A 443 -17.26 2.97 4.23
N ILE A 444 -17.76 4.19 4.05
CA ILE A 444 -18.18 5.08 5.15
C ILE A 444 -19.25 4.39 5.99
N GLN A 445 -20.26 3.77 5.36
CA GLN A 445 -21.31 3.06 6.08
C GLN A 445 -20.74 1.91 6.92
N GLY A 446 -19.85 1.10 6.35
CA GLY A 446 -19.19 0.00 7.07
C GLY A 446 -18.35 0.49 8.24
N GLN A 447 -17.45 1.45 7.98
CA GLN A 447 -16.59 2.06 9.00
C GLN A 447 -17.40 2.70 10.12
N TRP A 448 -18.40 3.53 9.79
CA TRP A 448 -19.25 4.19 10.77
C TRP A 448 -20.00 3.18 11.63
N ASN A 449 -20.57 2.14 11.01
CA ASN A 449 -21.21 1.04 11.71
C ASN A 449 -20.26 0.36 12.70
N TYR A 450 -19.04 -0.02 12.28
CA TYR A 450 -18.06 -0.61 13.19
C TYR A 450 -17.66 0.33 14.34
N MET A 451 -17.23 1.55 13.99
CA MET A 451 -16.70 2.52 14.96
C MET A 451 -17.74 2.91 16.02
N THR A 452 -19.00 3.12 15.63
CA THR A 452 -20.04 3.49 16.61
C THR A 452 -20.39 2.34 17.56
N HIS A 453 -20.37 1.10 17.09
CA HIS A 453 -20.70 -0.05 17.93
C HIS A 453 -19.53 -0.45 18.85
N ILE A 454 -18.28 -0.33 18.41
CA ILE A 454 -17.12 -0.63 19.26
C ILE A 454 -16.98 0.36 20.41
N GLU A 455 -17.27 1.65 20.21
CA GLU A 455 -17.31 2.62 21.31
C GLU A 455 -18.47 2.35 22.29
N LYS A 456 -19.63 1.93 21.78
CA LYS A 456 -20.75 1.52 22.62
C LYS A 456 -20.38 0.28 23.46
N TYR A 457 -19.68 -0.68 22.87
CA TYR A 457 -19.16 -1.85 23.58
C TYR A 457 -18.13 -1.45 24.64
N ALA A 458 -17.18 -0.59 24.29
CA ALA A 458 -16.12 -0.19 25.19
C ALA A 458 -16.65 0.59 26.41
N SER A 459 -17.65 1.46 26.20
CA SER A 459 -18.30 2.19 27.29
C SER A 459 -19.15 1.30 28.21
N ASN A 460 -19.73 0.22 27.68
CA ASN A 460 -20.43 -0.78 28.48
C ASN A 460 -20.23 -2.17 27.87
N ASN A 461 -19.28 -2.92 28.42
CA ASN A 461 -18.94 -4.26 27.95
C ASN A 461 -20.02 -5.32 28.23
N GLN A 462 -21.17 -4.95 28.82
CA GLN A 462 -22.37 -5.78 28.98
C GLN A 462 -23.49 -5.37 28.02
N ALA A 463 -23.28 -4.32 27.20
CA ALA A 463 -24.29 -3.87 26.26
C ALA A 463 -24.62 -4.98 25.24
N VAL A 464 -25.92 -5.13 24.95
CA VAL A 464 -26.40 -5.89 23.80
C VAL A 464 -26.31 -4.98 22.58
N ILE A 465 -25.63 -5.46 21.54
CA ILE A 465 -25.22 -4.67 20.37
C ILE A 465 -25.82 -5.31 19.12
N ASP A 466 -26.74 -4.60 18.48
CA ASP A 466 -27.22 -5.01 17.17
C ASP A 466 -26.17 -4.63 16.11
N TYR A 467 -25.27 -5.55 15.80
CA TYR A 467 -24.19 -5.36 14.85
C TYR A 467 -24.29 -6.35 13.69
N THR A 468 -24.19 -5.83 12.47
CA THR A 468 -24.04 -6.64 11.25
C THR A 468 -22.70 -6.29 10.59
N PRO A 469 -21.85 -7.29 10.27
CA PRO A 469 -20.56 -7.05 9.63
C PRO A 469 -20.74 -6.47 8.22
N SER A 470 -19.73 -5.75 7.75
CA SER A 470 -19.71 -5.19 6.40
C SER A 470 -18.62 -5.87 5.57
N PRO A 471 -18.91 -6.39 4.37
CA PRO A 471 -17.93 -7.11 3.55
C PRO A 471 -16.82 -6.21 3.00
N VAL A 472 -16.94 -4.88 3.14
CA VAL A 472 -15.90 -3.91 2.77
C VAL A 472 -14.86 -3.69 3.86
N LEU A 473 -15.09 -4.26 5.05
CA LEU A 473 -14.14 -4.26 6.16
C LEU A 473 -13.40 -5.61 6.20
N PRO A 474 -12.07 -5.61 6.34
CA PRO A 474 -11.29 -6.83 6.30
C PRO A 474 -11.46 -7.70 7.55
N CYS A 475 -11.81 -8.99 7.38
CA CYS A 475 -11.83 -9.95 8.48
C CYS A 475 -10.52 -9.92 9.28
N PHE A 476 -9.36 -9.89 8.59
CA PHE A 476 -8.04 -9.97 9.22
C PHE A 476 -7.83 -8.96 10.36
N MET A 477 -8.47 -7.79 10.29
CA MET A 477 -8.36 -6.77 11.36
C MET A 477 -9.61 -6.59 12.20
N TYR A 478 -10.81 -6.79 11.63
CA TYR A 478 -12.05 -6.37 12.29
C TYR A 478 -12.73 -7.52 13.05
N PHE A 479 -12.59 -8.76 12.56
CA PHE A 479 -13.42 -9.88 13.03
C PHE A 479 -13.32 -10.15 14.53
N ASP A 480 -12.13 -10.14 15.11
CA ASP A 480 -11.94 -10.49 16.52
C ASP A 480 -12.66 -9.47 17.44
N ALA A 481 -12.63 -8.19 17.06
CA ALA A 481 -13.37 -7.14 17.77
C ALA A 481 -14.89 -7.26 17.55
N GLU A 482 -15.33 -7.58 16.32
CA GLU A 482 -16.74 -7.82 16.02
C GLU A 482 -17.32 -9.00 16.81
N ALA A 483 -16.58 -10.09 16.88
CA ALA A 483 -16.95 -11.27 17.67
C ALA A 483 -17.03 -10.93 19.16
N LEU A 484 -16.07 -10.14 19.67
CA LEU A 484 -16.06 -9.69 21.06
C LEU A 484 -17.28 -8.82 21.40
N MET A 485 -17.66 -7.88 20.51
CA MET A 485 -18.86 -7.04 20.70
C MET A 485 -20.15 -7.85 20.83
N LEU A 486 -20.25 -8.97 20.12
CA LEU A 486 -21.45 -9.81 20.05
C LEU A 486 -21.47 -10.92 21.10
N ASN A 487 -20.35 -11.15 21.81
CA ASN A 487 -20.19 -12.30 22.70
C ASN A 487 -21.24 -12.38 23.83
N ASN A 488 -21.72 -11.24 24.34
CA ASN A 488 -22.73 -11.19 25.41
C ASN A 488 -24.13 -11.67 24.99
N GLN A 489 -24.38 -11.84 23.69
CA GLN A 489 -25.67 -12.27 23.15
C GLN A 489 -25.76 -13.79 22.96
N GLY A 490 -24.70 -14.50 23.35
CA GLY A 490 -24.60 -15.94 23.26
C GLY A 490 -23.88 -16.42 21.99
N ASN A 491 -23.47 -17.68 22.03
CA ASN A 491 -22.60 -18.29 21.02
C ASN A 491 -23.22 -18.29 19.61
N GLN A 492 -24.56 -18.40 19.49
CA GLN A 492 -25.23 -18.45 18.19
C GLN A 492 -25.01 -17.16 17.38
N VAL A 493 -25.03 -16.00 18.03
CA VAL A 493 -24.83 -14.71 17.34
C VAL A 493 -23.40 -14.60 16.80
N VAL A 494 -22.41 -15.10 17.54
CA VAL A 494 -21.01 -15.15 17.08
C VAL A 494 -20.82 -16.15 15.94
N LEU A 495 -21.54 -17.28 15.94
CA LEU A 495 -21.54 -18.23 14.82
C LEU A 495 -22.21 -17.65 13.57
N ASP A 496 -23.28 -16.88 13.73
CA ASP A 496 -23.96 -16.20 12.63
C ASP A 496 -23.04 -15.12 12.01
N LEU A 497 -22.30 -14.37 12.86
CA LEU A 497 -21.24 -13.45 12.42
C LEU A 497 -20.18 -14.21 11.61
N ALA A 498 -19.62 -15.28 12.17
CA ALA A 498 -18.60 -16.10 11.50
C ALA A 498 -19.10 -16.68 10.17
N SER A 499 -20.38 -17.08 10.11
CA SER A 499 -21.00 -17.59 8.88
C SER A 499 -21.07 -16.51 7.80
N LYS A 500 -21.58 -15.32 8.15
CA LYS A 500 -21.64 -14.16 7.23
C LYS A 500 -20.26 -13.78 6.73
N GLU A 501 -19.26 -13.86 7.60
CA GLU A 501 -17.90 -13.48 7.23
C GLU A 501 -17.23 -14.51 6.34
N LEU A 502 -17.42 -15.82 6.59
CA LEU A 502 -16.95 -16.86 5.68
C LEU A 502 -17.67 -16.87 4.33
N ALA A 503 -18.91 -16.38 4.26
CA ALA A 503 -19.60 -16.20 2.99
C ALA A 503 -18.96 -15.10 2.12
N SER A 504 -18.37 -14.07 2.75
CA SER A 504 -17.71 -12.95 2.07
C SER A 504 -16.22 -13.22 1.82
N ASN A 505 -15.55 -13.79 2.82
CA ASN A 505 -14.14 -14.16 2.82
C ASN A 505 -13.97 -15.58 3.37
N PRO A 506 -14.01 -16.62 2.51
CA PRO A 506 -13.81 -18.02 2.91
C PRO A 506 -12.46 -18.29 3.59
N ARG A 507 -11.49 -17.38 3.44
CA ARG A 507 -10.14 -17.48 4.01
C ARG A 507 -10.00 -16.79 5.37
N CYS A 508 -11.07 -16.26 5.94
CA CYS A 508 -11.05 -15.64 7.25
C CYS A 508 -10.64 -16.66 8.34
N VAL A 509 -9.38 -16.60 8.78
CA VAL A 509 -8.82 -17.58 9.74
C VAL A 509 -9.55 -17.52 11.07
N SER A 510 -9.82 -16.32 11.59
CA SER A 510 -10.51 -16.15 12.88
C SER A 510 -11.95 -16.70 12.85
N ALA A 511 -12.69 -16.49 11.77
CA ALA A 511 -14.04 -17.07 11.64
C ALA A 511 -14.01 -18.62 11.56
N ASN A 512 -13.03 -19.19 10.85
CA ASN A 512 -12.83 -20.65 10.84
C ASN A 512 -12.47 -21.19 12.24
N LEU A 513 -11.65 -20.46 13.01
CA LEU A 513 -11.30 -20.82 14.38
C LEU A 513 -12.52 -20.79 15.32
N VAL A 514 -13.45 -19.85 15.15
CA VAL A 514 -14.70 -19.80 15.92
C VAL A 514 -15.52 -21.07 15.71
N PHE A 515 -15.71 -21.49 14.45
CA PHE A 515 -16.44 -22.72 14.16
C PHE A 515 -15.73 -23.97 14.67
N ALA A 516 -14.41 -24.06 14.51
CA ALA A 516 -13.63 -25.17 15.03
C ALA A 516 -13.75 -25.27 16.55
N LYS A 517 -13.64 -24.14 17.27
CA LYS A 517 -13.84 -24.07 18.73
C LYS A 517 -15.21 -24.61 19.14
N TYR A 518 -16.27 -24.20 18.45
CA TYR A 518 -17.63 -24.62 18.79
C TYR A 518 -17.89 -26.09 18.47
N ALA A 519 -17.37 -26.59 17.34
CA ALA A 519 -17.47 -28.00 16.98
C ALA A 519 -16.73 -28.90 18.00
N VAL A 520 -15.58 -28.46 18.52
CA VAL A 520 -14.90 -29.14 19.63
C VAL A 520 -15.77 -29.19 20.88
N ALA A 521 -16.37 -28.05 21.27
CA ALA A 521 -17.20 -27.94 22.47
C ALA A 521 -18.48 -28.80 22.42
N MET A 522 -19.10 -28.92 21.24
CA MET A 522 -20.28 -29.78 21.04
C MET A 522 -19.94 -31.25 20.78
N GLY A 523 -18.66 -31.57 20.55
CA GLY A 523 -18.25 -32.88 20.08
C GLY A 523 -18.68 -33.21 18.64
N ASP A 524 -19.06 -32.21 17.84
CA ASP A 524 -19.47 -32.35 16.44
C ASP A 524 -18.23 -32.60 15.55
N THR A 525 -17.94 -33.88 15.33
CA THR A 525 -16.78 -34.31 14.53
C THR A 525 -16.92 -34.02 13.04
N GLU A 526 -18.15 -33.92 12.52
CA GLU A 526 -18.37 -33.68 11.09
C GLU A 526 -18.03 -32.23 10.73
N SER A 527 -18.60 -31.27 11.47
CA SER A 527 -18.23 -29.86 11.32
C SER A 527 -16.75 -29.64 11.62
N LEU A 528 -16.23 -30.27 12.68
CA LEU A 528 -14.83 -30.11 13.04
C LEU A 528 -13.89 -30.59 11.94
N LYS A 529 -14.20 -31.69 11.25
CA LYS A 529 -13.43 -32.16 10.07
C LYS A 529 -13.23 -31.03 9.08
N LYS A 530 -14.33 -30.40 8.65
CA LYS A 530 -14.33 -29.34 7.64
C LYS A 530 -13.39 -28.20 8.06
N TYR A 531 -13.55 -27.68 9.27
CA TYR A 531 -12.77 -26.54 9.73
C TYR A 531 -11.32 -26.91 10.08
N ALA A 532 -11.05 -28.11 10.55
CA ALA A 532 -9.69 -28.61 10.80
C ALA A 532 -8.87 -28.67 9.50
N TYR A 533 -9.43 -29.25 8.44
CA TYR A 533 -8.78 -29.28 7.13
C TYR A 533 -8.63 -27.88 6.52
N GLN A 534 -9.66 -27.05 6.61
CA GLN A 534 -9.60 -25.67 6.12
C GLN A 534 -8.50 -24.86 6.82
N LEU A 535 -8.43 -24.92 8.15
CA LEU A 535 -7.40 -24.24 8.95
C LEU A 535 -6.01 -24.78 8.67
N HIS A 536 -5.87 -26.09 8.47
CA HIS A 536 -4.61 -26.70 8.06
C HIS A 536 -4.15 -26.20 6.68
N GLU A 537 -5.07 -25.91 5.76
CA GLU A 537 -4.72 -25.37 4.45
C GLU A 537 -4.31 -23.89 4.52
N ILE A 538 -5.10 -23.05 5.19
CA ILE A 538 -4.94 -21.58 5.13
C ILE A 538 -4.03 -21.00 6.21
N ALA A 539 -3.91 -21.70 7.35
CA ALA A 539 -3.07 -21.30 8.49
C ALA A 539 -2.44 -22.54 9.16
N PRO A 540 -1.65 -23.36 8.40
CA PRO A 540 -1.17 -24.69 8.80
C PRO A 540 -0.44 -24.73 10.12
N ALA A 541 0.29 -23.64 10.42
CA ALA A 541 1.21 -23.57 11.53
C ALA A 541 0.73 -22.65 12.66
N ARG A 542 -0.51 -22.16 12.61
CA ARG A 542 -1.09 -21.37 13.70
C ARG A 542 -1.41 -22.30 14.87
N GLY A 543 -1.06 -21.90 16.09
CA GLY A 543 -1.20 -22.76 17.28
C GLY A 543 -2.60 -23.36 17.46
N LYS A 544 -3.65 -22.55 17.29
CA LYS A 544 -5.05 -23.03 17.35
C LYS A 544 -5.46 -23.92 16.19
N SER A 545 -4.90 -23.72 14.99
CA SER A 545 -5.11 -24.64 13.86
C SER A 545 -4.54 -26.03 14.17
N ILE A 546 -3.32 -26.07 14.72
CA ILE A 546 -2.66 -27.29 15.17
C ILE A 546 -3.49 -27.98 16.27
N GLU A 547 -3.90 -27.23 17.29
CA GLU A 547 -4.69 -27.73 18.42
C GLU A 547 -5.98 -28.42 17.97
N TYR A 548 -6.80 -27.73 17.18
CA TYR A 548 -8.08 -28.28 16.71
C TYR A 548 -7.90 -29.40 15.70
N GLY A 549 -6.90 -29.30 14.82
CA GLY A 549 -6.57 -30.36 13.87
C GLY A 549 -6.09 -31.64 14.55
N MET A 550 -5.21 -31.55 15.56
CA MET A 550 -4.75 -32.71 16.32
C MET A 550 -5.86 -33.32 17.17
N TYR A 551 -6.72 -32.49 17.78
CA TYR A 551 -7.88 -32.98 18.53
C TYR A 551 -8.82 -33.78 17.62
N TYR A 552 -9.15 -33.25 16.44
CA TYR A 552 -9.94 -33.98 15.44
C TYR A 552 -9.26 -35.30 15.04
N ALA A 553 -8.02 -35.22 14.58
CA ALA A 553 -7.30 -36.36 14.03
C ALA A 553 -7.16 -37.50 15.04
N THR A 554 -6.90 -37.18 16.30
CA THR A 554 -6.81 -38.15 17.40
C THR A 554 -8.19 -38.76 17.72
N LYS A 555 -9.24 -37.92 17.76
CA LYS A 555 -10.59 -38.35 18.16
C LYS A 555 -11.22 -39.33 17.17
N VAL A 556 -10.98 -39.16 15.87
CA VAL A 556 -11.56 -40.01 14.81
C VAL A 556 -10.56 -40.94 14.12
N ALA A 557 -9.32 -41.02 14.64
CA ALA A 557 -8.22 -41.78 14.04
C ALA A 557 -7.93 -41.40 12.57
N ASP A 558 -7.96 -40.10 12.25
CA ASP A 558 -7.57 -39.60 10.92
C ASP A 558 -6.04 -39.53 10.79
N GLN A 559 -5.45 -40.63 10.34
CA GLN A 559 -3.99 -40.75 10.22
C GLN A 559 -3.39 -39.72 9.26
N SER A 560 -4.11 -39.34 8.19
CA SER A 560 -3.60 -38.42 7.19
C SER A 560 -3.39 -37.03 7.77
N LEU A 561 -4.38 -36.51 8.49
CA LEU A 561 -4.26 -35.20 9.13
C LEU A 561 -3.28 -35.25 10.30
N PHE A 562 -3.28 -36.35 11.07
CA PHE A 562 -2.36 -36.55 12.18
C PHE A 562 -0.90 -36.47 11.74
N ASP A 563 -0.53 -37.20 10.67
CA ASP A 563 0.85 -37.23 10.17
C ASP A 563 1.27 -35.86 9.61
N ALA A 564 0.36 -35.19 8.89
CA ALA A 564 0.60 -33.87 8.33
C ALA A 564 0.88 -32.82 9.43
N ILE A 565 0.06 -32.78 10.48
CA ILE A 565 0.25 -31.85 11.59
C ILE A 565 1.46 -32.24 12.45
N SER A 566 1.67 -33.53 12.71
CA SER A 566 2.81 -34.04 13.48
C SER A 566 4.15 -33.63 12.85
N LYS A 567 4.23 -33.61 11.51
CA LYS A 567 5.40 -33.10 10.79
C LYS A 567 5.67 -31.62 11.10
N ILE A 568 4.63 -30.78 11.04
CA ILE A 568 4.73 -29.34 11.38
C ILE A 568 5.16 -29.16 12.84
N MET A 569 4.52 -29.87 13.75
CA MET A 569 4.83 -29.82 15.19
C MET A 569 6.29 -30.21 15.46
N LYS A 570 6.78 -31.27 14.82
CA LYS A 570 8.18 -31.72 14.96
C LYS A 570 9.15 -30.64 14.51
N GLU A 571 8.89 -29.95 13.39
CA GLU A 571 9.74 -28.86 12.90
C GLU A 571 9.71 -27.63 13.83
N LEU A 572 8.60 -27.40 14.52
CA LEU A 572 8.41 -26.33 15.50
C LEU A 572 8.83 -26.71 16.93
N ASN A 573 9.32 -27.93 17.17
CA ASN A 573 9.60 -28.47 18.50
C ASN A 573 8.37 -28.43 19.45
N LEU A 574 7.18 -28.65 18.92
CA LEU A 574 5.93 -28.71 19.69
C LEU A 574 5.60 -30.16 20.06
N ILE A 575 5.03 -30.34 21.25
CA ILE A 575 4.52 -31.63 21.73
C ILE A 575 3.01 -31.50 21.89
N TYR A 576 2.26 -32.45 21.34
CA TYR A 576 0.82 -32.50 21.56
C TYR A 576 0.55 -33.11 22.93
N VAL A 577 -0.10 -32.34 23.80
CA VAL A 577 -0.63 -32.84 25.06
C VAL A 577 -2.15 -32.89 24.92
N PRO A 578 -2.77 -34.09 24.87
CA PRO A 578 -4.23 -34.19 24.83
C PRO A 578 -4.82 -33.47 26.04
N GLY A 579 -5.67 -32.47 25.81
CA GLY A 579 -6.40 -31.82 26.89
C GLY A 579 -7.39 -32.79 27.52
N THR A 580 -7.45 -32.83 28.85
CA THR A 580 -8.60 -33.41 29.55
C THR A 580 -9.81 -32.52 29.26
N THR A 581 -10.88 -33.09 28.71
CA THR A 581 -12.16 -32.38 28.53
C THR A 581 -12.64 -31.87 29.88
N SER A 582 -12.54 -30.56 30.11
CA SER A 582 -13.21 -29.85 31.20
C SER A 582 -14.21 -28.86 30.62
#